data_AF-A0A7Y7CYB9-F1
#
_entry.id   AF-A0A7Y7CYB9-F1
#
_cell.length_a   1.000
_cell.length_b   1.000
_cell.length_c   1.000
_cell.angle_alpha   90.00
_cell.angle_beta   90.00
_cell.angle_gamma   90.00
#
_symmetry.space_group_name_H-M   'P 1'
#
loop_
_entity.id
_entity.type
_entity.pdbx_description
1 polymer ?
#
loop_
_entity_poly.entity_id
_entity_poly.type
_entity_poly.pdbx_seq_one_letter_code
_entity_poly.pdbx_strand_id
1 'polypeptide(L)' 'MTIQFNDETFYGDFTFKNSDWAIKRFPFPFHEDSYMYSVNMEPHKSYRPGSV' A
#
# COMPACT_ATOMS: atom_id res chain seq x y z
N MET A 1 -4.05 18.21 -4.26
CA MET A 1 -3.76 17.99 -2.83
C MET A 1 -4.40 16.65 -2.47
N THR A 2 -3.99 15.84 -1.50
CA THR A 2 -3.95 16.16 -0.07
C THR A 2 -3.43 14.88 0.60
N ILE A 3 -2.23 14.86 1.18
CA ILE A 3 -1.80 13.72 2.01
C ILE A 3 -2.64 13.76 3.29
N GLN A 4 -3.33 12.67 3.63
CA GLN A 4 -4.09 12.55 4.86
C GLN A 4 -3.18 12.01 5.96
N PHE A 5 -3.11 12.74 7.08
CA PHE A 5 -2.42 12.31 8.29
C PHE A 5 -3.47 11.95 9.35
N ASN A 6 -3.30 10.79 10.00
CA ASN A 6 -4.08 10.35 11.14
C ASN A 6 -3.16 10.25 12.37
N ASP A 7 -3.73 10.40 13.57
CA ASP A 7 -3.03 10.13 14.82
C ASP A 7 -3.35 8.70 15.27
N GLU A 8 -2.40 7.79 15.07
CA GLU A 8 -2.57 6.34 15.25
C GLU A 8 -1.28 5.71 15.80
N THR A 9 -1.43 4.61 16.52
CA THR A 9 -0.34 3.90 17.19
C THR A 9 -0.08 2.54 16.53
N PHE A 10 1.19 2.22 16.30
CA PHE A 10 1.65 0.93 15.75
C PHE A 10 2.26 0.01 16.83
N TYR A 11 2.28 0.47 18.08
CA TYR A 11 2.78 -0.27 19.25
C TYR A 11 2.02 0.17 20.50
N GLY A 12 1.82 -0.73 21.46
CA GLY A 12 1.07 -0.46 22.70
C GLY A 12 -0.41 -0.80 22.55
N ASP A 13 -1.25 0.20 22.33
CA ASP A 13 -2.71 0.07 22.20
C ASP A 13 -3.20 -0.20 20.76
N PHE A 14 -2.29 -0.19 19.77
CA PHE A 14 -2.51 -0.63 18.38
C PHE A 14 -3.77 -0.04 17.72
N THR A 15 -3.86 1.29 17.67
CA THR A 15 -5.05 2.00 17.18
C THR A 15 -5.12 2.13 15.65
N PHE A 16 -4.05 1.79 14.93
CA PHE A 16 -3.99 1.88 13.46
C PHE A 16 -5.12 1.10 12.77
N LYS A 17 -5.83 1.76 11.86
CA LYS A 17 -6.82 1.13 10.99
C LYS A 17 -6.83 1.74 9.58
N ASN A 18 -7.04 0.89 8.58
CA ASN A 18 -7.23 1.36 7.22
C ASN A 18 -8.65 1.93 7.04
N SER A 19 -8.76 3.13 6.46
CA SER A 19 -10.03 3.66 5.95
C SER A 19 -10.46 2.93 4.67
N ASP A 20 -11.73 3.05 4.27
CA ASP A 20 -12.22 2.47 3.00
C ASP A 20 -11.40 2.91 1.79
N TRP A 21 -10.88 4.15 1.80
CA TRP A 21 -10.01 4.65 0.74
C TRP A 21 -8.62 3.98 0.77
N ALA A 22 -8.05 3.76 1.97
CA ALA A 22 -6.78 3.06 2.13
C ALA A 22 -6.89 1.58 1.71
N ILE A 23 -8.01 0.92 2.06
CA ILE A 23 -8.28 -0.47 1.66
C ILE A 23 -8.29 -0.62 0.14
N LYS A 24 -8.98 0.28 -0.58
CA LYS A 24 -9.10 0.21 -2.05
C LYS A 24 -7.78 0.35 -2.81
N ARG A 25 -6.75 0.93 -2.19
CA ARG A 25 -5.43 1.14 -2.80
C ARG A 25 -4.34 0.28 -2.19
N PHE A 26 -4.71 -0.68 -1.33
CA PHE A 26 -3.75 -1.61 -0.73
C PHE A 26 -3.06 -2.40 -1.86
N PRO A 27 -1.72 -2.40 -1.93
CA PRO A 27 -0.98 -3.10 -2.98
C PRO A 27 -0.99 -4.60 -2.71
N PHE A 28 -2.10 -5.26 -3.06
CA PHE A 28 -2.25 -6.70 -2.88
C PHE A 28 -1.19 -7.43 -3.73
N PRO A 29 -0.28 -8.20 -3.11
CA PRO A 29 0.93 -8.67 -3.78
C PRO A 29 0.75 -9.99 -4.54
N PHE A 30 -0.43 -10.62 -4.45
CA PHE A 30 -0.69 -11.93 -5.03
C PHE A 30 -1.52 -11.79 -6.31
N HIS A 31 -0.95 -12.23 -7.42
CA HIS A 31 -1.60 -12.31 -8.73
C HIS A 31 -2.11 -13.72 -9.04
N GLU A 32 -1.70 -14.71 -8.24
CA GLU A 32 -2.07 -16.13 -8.34
C GLU A 32 -2.44 -16.66 -6.95
N ASP A 33 -3.12 -17.81 -6.91
CA ASP A 33 -3.56 -18.47 -5.68
C ASP A 33 -2.42 -19.12 -4.89
N SER A 34 -1.25 -19.31 -5.52
CA SER A 34 -0.03 -19.83 -4.89
C SER A 34 1.12 -18.84 -5.00
N TYR A 35 1.92 -18.73 -3.93
CA TYR A 35 3.08 -17.84 -3.90
C TYR A 35 4.38 -18.61 -4.17
N MET A 36 5.28 -18.02 -4.98
CA MET A 36 6.60 -18.56 -5.25
C MET A 36 7.62 -17.42 -5.45
N TYR A 37 8.88 -17.67 -5.07
CA TYR A 37 9.96 -16.72 -5.35
C TYR A 37 10.26 -16.64 -6.84
N SER A 38 10.48 -15.42 -7.31
CA SER A 38 10.84 -15.12 -8.70
C SER A 38 11.66 -13.84 -8.77
N VAL A 39 12.19 -13.53 -9.95
CA VAL A 39 12.73 -12.20 -10.24
C VAL A 39 11.57 -11.32 -10.72
N ASN A 40 10.85 -10.72 -9.77
CA ASN A 40 9.62 -9.94 -10.00
C ASN A 40 9.88 -8.42 -10.15
N MET A 41 11.05 -8.03 -10.65
CA MET A 41 11.41 -6.63 -10.80
C MET A 41 10.78 -6.02 -12.06
N GLU A 42 10.18 -4.84 -11.91
CA GLU A 42 9.66 -4.03 -13.01
C GLU A 42 10.22 -2.60 -12.94
N PRO A 43 10.38 -1.90 -14.07
CA PRO A 43 10.80 -0.50 -14.06
C PRO A 43 9.79 0.39 -13.32
N HIS A 44 10.27 1.23 -12.40
CA HIS A 44 9.41 2.19 -11.72
C HIS A 44 8.98 3.30 -12.68
N LYS A 45 7.73 3.24 -13.15
CA LYS A 45 7.14 4.24 -14.06
C LYS A 45 6.11 5.09 -13.32
N SER A 46 6.29 6.41 -13.38
CA SER A 46 5.26 7.34 -12.91
C SER A 46 4.07 7.33 -13.88
N TYR A 47 2.89 6.92 -13.42
CA TYR A 47 1.68 6.89 -14.24
C TYR A 47 0.87 8.20 -14.15
N ARG A 48 1.00 8.96 -13.06
CA ARG A 48 0.32 10.25 -12.84
C ARG A 48 1.33 11.28 -12.34
N PRO A 49 1.19 12.58 -12.69
CA PRO A 49 2.03 13.63 -12.11
C PRO A 49 2.01 13.55 -10.57
N GLY A 50 3.18 13.32 -9.96
CA GLY A 50 3.33 13.19 -8.50
C GLY A 50 3.33 11.75 -7.94
N SER A 51 3.27 10.72 -8.78
CA SER A 51 3.58 9.35 -8.35
C SER A 51 5.09 9.15 -8.48
N VAL A 52 5.82 9.27 -7.37
CA VAL A 52 7.28 9.04 -7.31
C VAL A 52 7.63 7.59 -7.13
#